data_AF-A0A9E5NJY2-F1
#
_entry.id   AF-A0A9E5NJY2-F1
#
_cell.length_a   1.000
_cell.length_b   1.000
_cell.length_c   1.000
_cell.angle_alpha   90.00
_cell.angle_beta   90.00
_cell.angle_gamma   90.00
#
_symmetry.space_group_name_H-M   'P 1'
#
loop_
_entity.id
_entity.type
_entity.pdbx_description
1 polymer ?
#
loop_
_entity_poly.entity_id
_entity_poly.type
_entity_poly.pdbx_seq_one_letter_code
_entity_poly.pdbx_strand_id
1 'polypeptide(L)'
;QAPDLDFLPDDLGLSISRWGSLEVDPETLATSVPGVFAAGDVVTGPKTVIEGIAAGRQVALGMDRYLGGSGSRQWKTQEFLRIEVV
;
A
#
# COMPACT_ATOMS: atom_id res chain seq x y z
N GLN A 1 11.25 14.62 -5.84
CA GLN A 1 10.43 14.72 -4.61
C GLN A 1 10.96 13.69 -3.62
N ALA A 2 10.99 14.02 -2.34
CA ALA A 2 11.30 13.10 -1.24
C ALA A 2 10.18 13.22 -0.19
N PRO A 3 9.83 12.13 0.51
CA PRO A 3 8.87 12.20 1.60
C PRO A 3 9.46 12.94 2.80
N ASP A 4 8.63 13.73 3.46
CA ASP A 4 8.92 14.33 4.77
C ASP A 4 8.45 13.34 5.84
N LEU A 5 9.35 12.94 6.74
CA LEU A 5 9.10 11.94 7.78
C LEU A 5 9.24 12.53 9.20
N ASP A 6 9.50 13.84 9.34
CA ASP A 6 9.79 14.49 10.62
C ASP A 6 8.60 14.45 11.61
N PHE A 7 7.41 14.16 11.11
CA PHE A 7 6.20 13.99 11.93
C PHE A 7 6.15 12.64 12.65
N LEU A 8 6.98 11.67 12.25
CA LEU A 8 7.01 10.33 12.85
C LEU A 8 7.91 10.33 14.08
N PRO A 9 7.51 9.67 15.18
CA PRO A 9 8.38 9.49 16.34
C PRO A 9 9.62 8.65 15.98
N ASP A 10 10.79 9.05 16.45
CA ASP A 10 12.04 8.32 16.24
C ASP A 10 12.03 6.91 16.85
N ASP A 11 11.25 6.70 17.91
CA ASP A 11 11.14 5.43 18.65
C ASP A 11 10.17 4.42 18.01
N LEU A 12 9.55 4.77 16.88
CA LEU A 12 8.61 3.90 16.18
C LEU A 12 9.32 2.67 15.56
N GLY A 13 10.64 2.73 15.33
CA GLY A 13 11.42 1.59 14.81
C GLY A 13 11.24 1.33 13.31
N LEU A 14 10.79 2.33 12.55
CA LEU A 14 10.68 2.23 11.09
C LEU A 14 12.06 2.27 10.43
N SER A 15 12.32 1.29 9.57
CA SER A 15 13.50 1.29 8.72
C SER A 15 13.34 2.32 7.59
N ILE A 16 14.29 3.26 7.51
CA ILE A 16 14.36 4.27 6.46
C ILE A 16 15.58 3.94 5.59
N SER A 17 15.38 3.88 4.28
CA SER A 17 16.44 3.63 3.33
C SER A 17 17.42 4.79 3.28
N ARG A 18 18.61 4.57 2.71
CA ARG A 18 19.58 5.65 2.46
C ARG A 18 19.05 6.82 1.62
N TRP A 19 17.90 6.64 0.96
CA TRP A 19 17.25 7.62 0.09
C TRP A 19 16.11 8.38 0.79
N GLY A 20 15.91 8.16 2.09
CA GLY A 20 14.86 8.81 2.87
C GLY A 20 13.46 8.24 2.65
N SER A 21 13.34 7.07 2.01
CA SER A 21 12.06 6.36 1.83
C SER A 21 11.89 5.27 2.88
N LEU A 22 10.64 4.92 3.20
CA LEU A 22 10.36 3.79 4.08
C LEU A 22 10.74 2.46 3.40
N GLU A 23 11.45 1.61 4.13
CA GLU A 23 11.73 0.25 3.70
C GLU A 23 10.54 -0.65 4.00
N VAL A 24 10.21 -1.49 3.02
CA VAL A 24 9.10 -2.42 3.11
C VAL A 24 9.46 -3.76 2.49
N ASP A 25 8.76 -4.81 2.92
CA ASP A 25 8.77 -6.10 2.27
C ASP A 25 8.19 -5.98 0.84
N PRO A 26 8.89 -6.49 -0.19
CA PRO A 26 8.48 -6.27 -1.59
C PRO A 26 7.18 -7.00 -1.98
N GLU A 27 6.77 -8.04 -1.26
CA GLU A 27 5.57 -8.82 -1.57
C GLU A 27 4.34 -8.31 -0.82
N THR A 28 4.50 -7.93 0.44
CA THR A 28 3.41 -7.54 1.35
C THR A 28 3.31 -6.04 1.58
N LEU A 29 4.39 -5.30 1.30
CA LEU A 29 4.57 -3.88 1.62
C LEU A 29 4.45 -3.57 3.13
N ALA A 30 4.73 -4.58 3.96
CA ALA A 30 4.88 -4.43 5.40
C ALA A 30 6.18 -3.71 5.74
N THR A 31 6.15 -2.82 6.72
CA THR A 31 7.35 -2.16 7.25
C THR A 31 8.07 -3.06 8.26
N SER A 32 9.18 -2.58 8.83
CA SER A 32 9.85 -3.23 9.98
C SER A 32 8.98 -3.32 11.23
N VAL A 33 7.90 -2.52 11.32
CA VAL A 33 7.00 -2.48 12.47
C VAL A 33 5.78 -3.39 12.19
N PRO A 34 5.54 -4.42 13.02
CA PRO A 34 4.41 -5.32 12.83
C PRO A 34 3.06 -4.58 12.78
N GLY A 35 2.26 -4.88 11.76
CA GLY A 35 0.95 -4.24 11.56
C GLY A 35 1.00 -2.87 10.88
N VAL A 36 2.20 -2.33 10.61
CA VAL A 36 2.37 -1.06 9.87
C VAL A 36 2.84 -1.37 8.45
N PHE A 37 2.17 -0.76 7.47
CA PHE A 37 2.41 -0.96 6.03
C PHE A 37 2.53 0.39 5.34
N ALA A 38 3.27 0.46 4.24
CA ALA A 38 3.46 1.69 3.48
C ALA A 38 3.44 1.43 1.96
N ALA A 39 2.92 2.38 1.19
CA ALA A 39 2.88 2.31 -0.27
C ALA A 39 2.90 3.70 -0.92
N GLY A 40 3.18 3.74 -2.22
CA GLY A 40 3.27 4.97 -3.00
C GLY A 40 4.63 5.64 -2.86
N ASP A 41 4.65 6.95 -3.10
CA ASP A 41 5.91 7.72 -3.22
C ASP A 41 6.77 7.68 -1.95
N VAL A 42 6.17 7.45 -0.77
CA VAL A 42 6.90 7.31 0.50
C VAL A 42 7.83 6.09 0.51
N VAL A 43 7.57 5.08 -0.33
CA VAL A 43 8.37 3.86 -0.48
C VAL A 43 9.24 3.94 -1.73
N THR A 44 8.64 4.24 -2.88
CA THR A 44 9.32 4.10 -4.18
C THR A 44 9.89 5.41 -4.73
N GLY A 45 9.59 6.55 -4.12
CA GLY A 45 9.76 7.85 -4.77
C GLY A 45 8.68 8.10 -5.84
N PRO A 46 8.71 9.28 -6.48
CA PRO A 46 7.66 9.75 -7.39
C PRO A 46 7.43 8.78 -8.55
N LYS A 47 6.23 8.22 -8.62
CA LYS A 47 5.78 7.29 -9.66
C LYS A 47 4.46 7.75 -10.28
N THR A 48 3.93 6.96 -11.22
CA THR A 48 2.62 7.25 -11.81
C THR A 48 1.49 7.01 -10.80
N VAL A 49 0.38 7.73 -10.95
CA VAL A 49 -0.82 7.54 -10.13
C VAL A 49 -1.32 6.09 -10.18
N ILE A 50 -1.23 5.44 -11.35
CA ILE A 50 -1.65 4.05 -11.53
C ILE A 50 -0.79 3.10 -10.69
N GLU A 51 0.52 3.32 -10.63
CA GLU A 51 1.42 2.55 -9.77
C GLU A 51 1.09 2.76 -8.29
N GLY A 52 0.79 4.00 -7.87
CA GLY A 52 0.32 4.28 -6.50
C GLY A 52 -0.95 3.52 -6.13
N ILE A 53 -1.93 3.49 -7.05
CA ILE A 53 -3.18 2.72 -6.87
C ILE A 53 -2.90 1.21 -6.80
N ALA A 54 -2.00 0.71 -7.66
CA ALA A 54 -1.62 -0.70 -7.65
C ALA A 54 -0.94 -1.11 -6.33
N ALA A 55 -0.01 -0.28 -5.83
CA ALA A 55 0.67 -0.50 -4.56
C ALA A 55 -0.31 -0.45 -3.37
N GLY A 56 -1.25 0.51 -3.37
CA GLY A 56 -2.30 0.58 -2.35
C GLY A 56 -3.17 -0.67 -2.30
N ARG A 57 -3.51 -1.25 -3.47
CA ARG A 57 -4.22 -2.53 -3.55
C ARG A 57 -3.39 -3.68 -2.99
N GLN A 58 -2.09 -3.70 -3.23
CA GLN A 58 -1.20 -4.74 -2.70
C GLN A 58 -1.12 -4.67 -1.16
N VAL A 59 -0.95 -3.46 -0.60
CA VAL A 59 -1.01 -3.24 0.86
C VAL A 59 -2.32 -3.74 1.43
N ALA A 60 -3.46 -3.42 0.83
CA ALA A 60 -4.76 -3.85 1.34
C ALA A 60 -4.88 -5.39 1.42
N LEU A 61 -4.33 -6.12 0.45
CA LEU A 61 -4.31 -7.59 0.49
C LEU A 61 -3.34 -8.11 1.55
N GLY A 62 -2.21 -7.43 1.76
CA GLY A 62 -1.27 -7.74 2.85
C GLY A 62 -1.89 -7.54 4.23
N MET A 63 -2.59 -6.42 4.42
CA MET A 63 -3.33 -6.11 5.64
C MET A 63 -4.45 -7.13 5.90
N ASP A 64 -5.22 -7.50 4.87
CA ASP A 64 -6.26 -8.52 5.00
C ASP A 64 -5.67 -9.85 5.49
N ARG A 65 -4.56 -10.31 4.89
CA ARG A 65 -3.86 -11.52 5.34
C ARG A 65 -3.32 -11.39 6.77
N TYR A 66 -2.76 -10.24 7.12
CA TYR A 66 -2.25 -9.98 8.48
C TYR A 66 -3.35 -10.09 9.54
N LEU A 67 -4.57 -9.66 9.21
CA LEU A 67 -5.74 -9.73 10.08
C LEU A 67 -6.47 -11.10 10.03
N GLY A 68 -5.90 -12.10 9.34
CA GLY A 68 -6.47 -13.46 9.25
C GLY A 68 -7.44 -13.67 8.08
N GLY A 69 -7.58 -12.69 7.20
CA GLY A 69 -8.31 -12.79 5.94
C GLY A 69 -7.55 -13.59 4.87
N SER A 70 -8.17 -13.71 3.69
CA SER A 70 -7.65 -14.55 2.60
C SER A 70 -6.71 -13.81 1.65
N GLY A 71 -6.62 -12.48 1.76
CA GLY A 71 -5.91 -11.63 0.80
C GLY A 71 -6.47 -11.73 -0.60
N SER A 72 -7.76 -12.04 -0.75
CA SER A 72 -8.40 -12.27 -2.06
C SER A 72 -9.19 -11.04 -2.51
N ARG A 73 -9.09 -10.73 -3.82
CA ARG A 73 -9.85 -9.65 -4.44
C ARG A 73 -11.28 -10.11 -4.72
N GLN A 74 -12.15 -10.08 -3.71
CA GLN A 74 -13.58 -10.31 -3.91
C GLN A 74 -14.30 -9.02 -4.33
N TRP A 75 -13.88 -8.43 -5.44
CA TRP A 75 -14.70 -7.39 -6.06
C TRP A 75 -15.85 -8.11 -6.78
N LYS A 76 -17.03 -8.15 -6.15
CA LYS A 76 -18.24 -8.47 -6.89
C LYS A 76 -18.40 -7.37 -7.93
N THR A 77 -18.07 -7.67 -9.19
CA THR A 77 -18.57 -6.87 -10.30
C THR A 77 -20.08 -6.94 -10.17
N GLN A 78 -20.71 -5.86 -9.72
CA GLN A 78 -22.16 -5.78 -9.88
C GLN A 78 -22.39 -5.89 -11.38
N GLU A 79 -23.23 -6.84 -11.79
CA GLU A 79 -23.69 -6.91 -13.17
C GLU A 79 -24.17 -5.51 -13.54
N PHE A 80 -23.43 -4.83 -14.40
CA PHE A 80 -23.88 -3.59 -14.98
C PHE A 80 -25.16 -3.94 -15.73
N LEU A 81 -26.31 -3.54 -15.19
CA LEU A 81 -27.59 -3.61 -15.88
C LEU A 81 -27.38 -3.00 -17.26
N ARG A 82 -27.51 -3.83 -18.31
CA ARG A 82 -27.58 -3.36 -19.69
C ARG A 82 -28.77 -2.40 -19.75
N ILE A 83 -28.49 -1.11 -19.85
CA ILE A 83 -29.50 -0.15 -20.31
C ILE A 83 -29.58 -0.36 -21.82
N GLU A 84 -30.53 -1.17 -22.26
CA GLU A 84 -30.95 -1.17 -23.65
C GLU A 84 -31.72 0.15 -23.88
N VAL A 85 -31.07 1.09 -24.57
CA VAL A 85 -31.72 2.30 -25.07
C VAL A 85 -32.59 1.86 -26.25
N VAL A 86 -33.90 1.93 -26.05
CA VAL A 86 -34.92 1.76 -27.09
C VAL A 86 -35.08 3.07 -27.86
#